data_AF-A0A428ZCV6-F1
#
_entry.id   AF-A0A428ZCV6-F1
#
_cell.length_a   1.000
_cell.length_b   1.000
_cell.length_c   1.000
_cell.angle_alpha   90.00
_cell.angle_beta   90.00
_cell.angle_gamma   90.00
#
_symmetry.space_group_name_H-M   'P 1'
#
loop_
_entity.id
_entity.type
_entity.pdbx_description
1 polymer ?
#
loop_
_entity_poly.entity_id
_entity_poly.type
_entity_poly.pdbx_seq_one_letter_code
_entity_poly.pdbx_strand_id
1 'polypeptide(L)'
;MGGVISADDPKWIEPFSGLTEVQFARLVALVRRRGGDIQRGRPWRLPLEDRVLLVATYWRTNLTLRQVAPLFGVSKSAADRILDHLAPLLAISPARRPRKDTVYIVDGTLAPARDRSVAASSKNYRCSTNLQVVIDANSRLVVAIGLPLPGSRNDCRAFTESGVDRVCRGAPTIADGGYQGTGLLIPHRRRRGQTHLSPHQEAENAIHRRARARVEHALSRLKHWKILRDCRLKGNGVHQAMLGIARLHNLALTR
;
A
#
# COMPACT_ATOMS: atom_id res chain seq x y z
N MET A 1 17.16 -22.84 -19.85
CA MET A 1 15.96 -22.17 -20.40
C MET A 1 16.01 -20.73 -19.94
N GLY A 2 16.02 -19.78 -20.87
CA GLY A 2 15.92 -18.35 -20.54
C GLY A 2 14.54 -18.02 -19.98
N GLY A 3 14.44 -16.93 -19.21
CA GLY A 3 13.17 -16.40 -18.76
C GLY A 3 12.33 -15.86 -19.93
N VAL A 4 11.02 -15.88 -19.78
CA VAL A 4 10.05 -15.29 -20.73
C VAL A 4 9.89 -13.79 -20.48
N ILE A 5 9.99 -13.37 -19.21
CA ILE A 5 9.87 -11.99 -18.77
C ILE A 5 11.26 -11.46 -18.41
N SER A 6 11.58 -10.29 -18.93
CA SER A 6 12.77 -9.52 -18.57
C SER A 6 12.46 -8.02 -18.65
N ALA A 7 13.13 -7.25 -17.81
CA ALA A 7 13.11 -5.79 -17.82
C ALA A 7 13.86 -5.20 -19.03
N ASP A 8 14.69 -6.00 -19.73
CA ASP A 8 15.36 -5.56 -20.97
C ASP A 8 14.38 -5.44 -22.15
N ASP A 9 13.19 -6.04 -22.04
CA ASP A 9 12.09 -5.87 -22.99
C ASP A 9 10.98 -5.03 -22.34
N PRO A 10 10.89 -3.72 -22.66
CA PRO A 10 10.00 -2.79 -21.99
C PRO A 10 8.53 -3.16 -21.97
N LYS A 11 8.07 -3.99 -22.91
CA LYS A 11 6.67 -4.42 -22.97
C LYS A 11 6.22 -5.14 -21.69
N TRP A 12 7.16 -5.68 -20.92
CA TRP A 12 6.89 -6.34 -19.65
C TRP A 12 6.87 -5.40 -18.45
N ILE A 13 7.46 -4.21 -18.54
CA ILE A 13 7.60 -3.30 -17.39
C ILE A 13 6.23 -2.76 -16.96
N GLU A 14 5.53 -2.07 -17.85
CA GLU A 14 4.29 -1.37 -17.49
C GLU A 14 3.15 -2.31 -17.03
N PRO A 15 2.88 -3.46 -17.70
CA PRO A 15 1.80 -4.35 -17.27
C PRO A 15 2.00 -4.92 -15.85
N PHE A 16 3.25 -5.19 -15.47
CA PHE A 16 3.58 -5.86 -14.21
C PHE A 16 3.98 -4.91 -13.08
N SER A 17 4.59 -3.76 -13.38
CA SER A 17 4.98 -2.76 -12.38
C SER A 17 4.01 -1.59 -12.27
N GLY A 18 3.19 -1.34 -13.30
CA GLY A 18 2.35 -0.14 -13.40
C GLY A 18 3.15 1.15 -13.57
N LEU A 19 4.42 1.05 -13.97
CA LEU A 19 5.35 2.16 -14.18
C LEU A 19 5.77 2.24 -15.64
N THR A 20 6.04 3.45 -16.12
CA THR A 20 6.78 3.64 -17.37
C THR A 20 8.24 3.18 -17.21
N GLU A 21 8.95 2.96 -18.31
CA GLU A 21 10.38 2.61 -18.29
C GLU A 21 11.22 3.58 -17.44
N VAL A 22 10.99 4.88 -17.62
CA VAL A 22 11.71 5.94 -16.89
C VAL A 22 11.41 5.86 -15.39
N GLN A 23 10.15 5.65 -15.01
CA GLN A 23 9.76 5.49 -13.61
C GLN A 23 10.33 4.19 -13.00
N PHE A 24 10.37 3.12 -13.78
CA PHE A 24 10.95 1.85 -13.37
C PHE A 24 12.47 1.95 -13.16
N ALA A 25 13.19 2.62 -14.07
CA ALA A 25 14.62 2.90 -13.90
C ALA A 25 14.91 3.69 -12.62
N ARG A 26 14.07 4.69 -12.28
CA ARG A 26 14.15 5.42 -11.01
C ARG A 26 13.95 4.51 -9.80
N LEU A 27 13.02 3.56 -9.88
CA LEU A 27 12.79 2.55 -8.84
C LEU A 27 14.02 1.66 -8.66
N VAL A 28 14.57 1.11 -9.75
CA VAL A 28 15.76 0.27 -9.72
C VAL A 28 16.94 1.02 -9.11
N ALA A 29 17.17 2.27 -9.51
CA ALA A 29 18.22 3.12 -8.94
C ALA A 29 18.04 3.35 -7.43
N LEU A 30 16.79 3.51 -6.96
CA LEU A 30 16.49 3.60 -5.52
C LEU A 30 16.84 2.28 -4.81
N VAL A 31 16.42 1.15 -5.35
CA VAL A 31 16.69 -0.18 -4.76
C VAL A 31 18.20 -0.45 -4.73
N ARG A 32 18.93 -0.09 -5.79
CA ARG A 32 20.40 -0.15 -5.85
C ARG A 32 21.05 0.65 -4.72
N ARG A 33 20.66 1.92 -4.54
CA ARG A 33 21.15 2.77 -3.43
C ARG A 33 20.82 2.22 -2.04
N ARG A 34 19.72 1.47 -1.91
CA ARG A 34 19.31 0.81 -0.67
C ARG A 34 19.98 -0.56 -0.46
N GLY A 35 20.89 -0.95 -1.34
CA GLY A 35 21.67 -2.17 -1.20
C GLY A 35 21.13 -3.38 -1.95
N GLY A 36 20.25 -3.19 -2.95
CA GLY A 36 19.73 -4.31 -3.75
C GLY A 36 20.80 -5.10 -4.52
N ASP A 37 21.97 -4.49 -4.72
CA ASP A 37 23.15 -5.10 -5.33
C ASP A 37 24.20 -5.56 -4.31
N ILE A 38 23.99 -5.32 -3.02
CA ILE A 38 24.85 -5.85 -1.97
C ILE A 38 24.69 -7.37 -1.98
N GLN A 39 25.76 -8.07 -2.37
CA GLN A 39 25.82 -9.52 -2.39
C GLN A 39 26.51 -10.00 -1.11
N ARG A 40 25.84 -10.91 -0.38
CA ARG A 40 26.50 -11.79 0.60
C ARG A 40 26.37 -13.21 0.09
N GLY A 41 27.49 -13.82 -0.31
CA GLY A 41 27.54 -15.19 -0.82
C GLY A 41 27.37 -15.31 -2.34
N ARG A 42 26.72 -16.38 -2.80
CA ARG A 42 26.61 -16.73 -4.24
C ARG A 42 25.94 -15.60 -5.04
N PRO A 43 26.53 -15.19 -6.18
CA PRO A 43 25.94 -14.15 -7.04
C PRO A 43 24.51 -14.45 -7.46
N TRP A 44 23.71 -13.40 -7.60
CA TRP A 44 22.39 -13.49 -8.20
C TRP A 44 22.52 -13.84 -9.69
N ARG A 45 21.71 -14.78 -10.16
CA ARG A 45 21.64 -15.11 -11.59
C ARG A 45 20.88 -14.07 -12.41
N LEU A 46 19.98 -13.33 -11.77
CA LEU A 46 19.17 -12.29 -12.40
C LEU A 46 19.75 -10.91 -12.12
N PRO A 47 19.78 -10.01 -13.11
CA PRO A 47 20.12 -8.60 -12.91
C PRO A 47 19.12 -7.94 -11.94
N LEU A 48 19.48 -6.78 -11.39
CA LEU A 48 18.65 -6.12 -10.38
C LEU A 48 17.27 -5.75 -10.94
N GLU A 49 17.24 -5.30 -12.18
CA GLU A 49 16.08 -4.89 -12.95
C GLU A 49 15.06 -6.03 -13.01
N ASP A 50 15.48 -7.23 -13.43
CA ASP A 50 14.64 -8.43 -13.45
C ASP A 50 14.18 -8.86 -12.05
N ARG A 51 15.06 -8.75 -11.05
CA ARG A 51 14.70 -9.08 -9.66
C ARG A 51 13.62 -8.14 -9.13
N VAL A 52 13.69 -6.84 -9.44
CA VAL A 52 12.67 -5.85 -9.07
C VAL A 52 11.38 -6.12 -9.83
N LEU A 53 11.45 -6.42 -11.13
CA LEU A 53 10.29 -6.76 -11.94
C LEU A 53 9.60 -8.05 -11.46
N LEU A 54 10.38 -9.04 -10.98
CA LEU A 54 9.85 -10.27 -10.38
C LEU A 54 9.00 -9.97 -9.14
N VAL A 55 9.48 -9.10 -8.24
CA VAL A 55 8.73 -8.72 -7.04
C VAL A 55 7.44 -7.96 -7.41
N ALA A 56 7.53 -7.02 -8.35
CA ALA A 56 6.36 -6.31 -8.85
C ALA A 56 5.34 -7.27 -9.49
N THR A 57 5.80 -8.19 -10.34
CA THR A 57 4.98 -9.23 -10.98
C THR A 57 4.26 -10.10 -9.94
N TYR A 58 4.97 -10.53 -8.91
CA TYR A 58 4.40 -11.30 -7.81
C TYR A 58 3.27 -10.55 -7.11
N TRP A 59 3.49 -9.28 -6.73
CA TRP A 59 2.46 -8.46 -6.10
C TRP A 59 1.27 -8.14 -7.01
N ARG A 60 1.55 -7.85 -8.29
CA ARG A 60 0.56 -7.47 -9.29
C ARG A 60 -0.40 -8.61 -9.60
N THR A 61 0.13 -9.82 -9.72
CA THR A 61 -0.61 -10.98 -10.22
C THR A 61 -1.12 -11.91 -9.13
N ASN A 62 -0.47 -11.93 -7.96
CA ASN A 62 -0.68 -12.91 -6.89
C ASN A 62 -0.53 -14.38 -7.35
N LEU A 63 0.27 -14.61 -8.40
CA LEU A 63 0.71 -15.95 -8.78
C LEU A 63 1.58 -16.55 -7.68
N THR A 64 1.61 -17.88 -7.58
CA THR A 64 2.54 -18.54 -6.65
C THR A 64 3.98 -18.31 -7.09
N LEU A 65 4.94 -18.33 -6.17
CA LEU A 65 6.36 -18.28 -6.55
C LEU A 65 6.76 -19.46 -7.46
N ARG A 66 6.07 -20.60 -7.38
CA ARG A 66 6.26 -21.73 -8.31
C ARG A 66 5.84 -21.39 -9.74
N GLN A 67 4.86 -20.50 -9.92
CA GLN A 67 4.40 -20.03 -11.22
C GLN A 67 5.20 -18.82 -11.72
N VAL A 68 5.60 -17.90 -10.83
CA VAL A 68 6.38 -16.72 -11.22
C VAL A 68 7.83 -17.09 -11.57
N ALA A 69 8.47 -17.94 -10.78
CA ALA A 69 9.87 -18.31 -10.96
C ALA A 69 10.24 -18.80 -12.38
N PRO A 70 9.48 -19.72 -13.03
CA PRO A 70 9.79 -20.15 -14.39
C PRO A 70 9.66 -19.02 -15.42
N LEU A 71 8.79 -18.02 -15.21
CA LEU A 71 8.68 -16.87 -16.10
C LEU A 71 9.96 -16.03 -16.15
N PHE A 72 10.77 -16.07 -15.09
CA PHE A 72 12.07 -15.41 -15.00
C PHE A 72 13.26 -16.38 -15.13
N GLY A 73 13.02 -17.65 -15.49
CA GLY A 73 14.10 -18.64 -15.66
C GLY A 73 14.85 -18.99 -14.36
N VAL A 74 14.23 -18.82 -13.19
CA VAL A 74 14.83 -19.13 -11.89
C VAL A 74 14.06 -20.20 -11.13
N SER A 75 14.68 -20.78 -10.10
CA SER A 75 13.99 -21.73 -9.22
C SER A 75 13.04 -21.01 -8.26
N LYS A 76 12.02 -21.72 -7.74
CA LYS A 76 11.14 -21.19 -6.68
C LYS A 76 11.93 -20.61 -5.52
N SER A 77 12.96 -21.32 -5.04
CA SER A 77 13.77 -20.88 -3.90
C SER A 77 14.64 -19.67 -4.21
N ALA A 78 15.01 -19.46 -5.47
CA ALA A 78 15.68 -18.22 -5.88
C ALA A 78 14.69 -17.04 -5.88
N ALA A 79 13.49 -17.22 -6.43
CA ALA A 79 12.44 -16.21 -6.42
C ALA A 79 12.02 -15.81 -4.99
N ASP A 80 11.92 -16.78 -4.08
CA ASP A 80 11.64 -16.59 -2.65
C ASP A 80 12.69 -15.67 -1.99
N ARG A 81 13.99 -16.00 -2.16
CA ARG A 81 15.10 -15.19 -1.64
C ARG A 81 15.15 -13.79 -2.27
N ILE A 82 14.79 -13.65 -3.55
CA ILE A 82 14.69 -12.35 -4.20
C ILE A 82 13.60 -11.50 -3.55
N LEU A 83 12.42 -12.10 -3.33
CA LEU A 83 11.30 -11.41 -2.68
C LEU A 83 11.67 -10.97 -1.27
N ASP A 84 12.23 -11.86 -0.45
CA ASP A 84 12.63 -11.56 0.93
C ASP A 84 13.70 -10.46 0.98
N HIS A 85 14.64 -10.47 0.04
CA HIS A 85 15.71 -9.47 -0.03
C HIS A 85 15.20 -8.09 -0.49
N LEU A 86 14.40 -8.04 -1.56
CA LEU A 86 14.05 -6.78 -2.21
C LEU A 86 12.75 -6.14 -1.71
N ALA A 87 11.80 -6.91 -1.18
CA ALA A 87 10.54 -6.35 -0.69
C ALA A 87 10.75 -5.23 0.36
N PRO A 88 11.64 -5.38 1.37
CA PRO A 88 11.92 -4.30 2.31
C PRO A 88 12.56 -3.06 1.67
N LEU A 89 13.36 -3.25 0.62
CA LEU A 89 14.04 -2.15 -0.06
C LEU A 89 13.08 -1.30 -0.90
N LEU A 90 11.93 -1.87 -1.28
CA LEU A 90 10.86 -1.18 -2.00
C LEU A 90 9.94 -0.37 -1.09
N ALA A 91 10.00 -0.58 0.23
CA ALA A 91 9.09 0.04 1.19
C ALA A 91 9.14 1.58 1.18
N ILE A 92 7.97 2.23 1.32
CA ILE A 92 7.92 3.64 1.68
C ILE A 92 8.39 3.88 3.12
N SER A 93 8.94 5.06 3.37
CA SER A 93 9.17 5.57 4.72
C SER A 93 8.11 6.64 4.98
N PRO A 94 7.56 6.75 6.21
CA PRO A 94 6.64 7.81 6.56
C PRO A 94 7.22 9.20 6.24
N ALA A 95 6.40 10.14 5.75
CA ALA A 95 6.86 11.51 5.58
C ALA A 95 7.27 12.12 6.92
N ARG A 96 8.40 12.83 6.95
CA ARG A 96 8.97 13.37 8.18
C ARG A 96 8.21 14.58 8.72
N ARG A 97 7.72 15.48 7.86
CA ARG A 97 6.92 16.65 8.25
C ARG A 97 5.92 17.04 7.16
N PRO A 98 4.67 17.36 7.52
CA PRO A 98 3.72 17.97 6.60
C PRO A 98 4.20 19.35 6.14
N ARG A 99 3.84 19.75 4.92
CA ARG A 99 4.01 21.14 4.45
C ARG A 99 2.88 21.99 5.03
N LYS A 100 3.02 23.32 4.98
CA LYS A 100 2.03 24.27 5.56
C LYS A 100 0.60 24.03 5.05
N ASP A 101 0.45 23.63 3.78
CA ASP A 101 -0.85 23.43 3.13
C ASP A 101 -1.23 21.94 2.97
N THR A 102 -0.55 21.05 3.70
CA THR A 102 -0.83 19.62 3.66
C THR A 102 -2.12 19.31 4.41
N VAL A 103 -3.03 18.63 3.72
CA VAL A 103 -4.21 18.01 4.32
C VAL A 103 -4.09 16.51 4.12
N TYR A 104 -4.19 15.75 5.20
CA TYR A 104 -4.19 14.30 5.12
C TYR A 104 -5.60 13.75 5.10
N ILE A 105 -5.73 12.58 4.50
CA ILE A 105 -6.91 11.72 4.63
C ILE A 105 -6.43 10.37 5.13
N VAL A 106 -7.08 9.89 6.17
CA VAL A 106 -6.85 8.55 6.71
C VAL A 106 -8.04 7.68 6.37
N ASP A 107 -7.74 6.49 5.86
CA ASP A 107 -8.75 5.47 5.62
C ASP A 107 -8.24 4.08 5.95
N GLY A 108 -9.18 3.22 6.33
CA GLY A 108 -8.94 1.83 6.70
C GLY A 108 -9.20 0.95 5.50
N THR A 109 -8.26 0.06 5.19
CA THR A 109 -8.46 -0.94 4.14
C THR A 109 -8.25 -2.35 4.65
N LEU A 110 -9.23 -3.20 4.38
CA LEU A 110 -9.12 -4.63 4.63
C LEU A 110 -8.38 -5.31 3.49
N ALA A 111 -7.25 -5.94 3.82
CA ALA A 111 -6.56 -6.88 2.95
C ALA A 111 -6.84 -8.30 3.44
N PRO A 112 -7.62 -9.13 2.71
CA PRO A 112 -7.78 -10.54 3.03
C PRO A 112 -6.41 -11.20 3.12
N ALA A 113 -6.17 -11.94 4.20
CA ALA A 113 -4.88 -12.54 4.47
C ALA A 113 -5.08 -13.96 5.00
N ARG A 114 -4.23 -14.86 4.54
CA ARG A 114 -4.28 -16.28 4.92
C ARG A 114 -3.61 -16.56 6.26
N ASP A 115 -2.74 -15.66 6.71
CA ASP A 115 -2.05 -15.78 7.98
C ASP A 115 -2.95 -15.40 9.16
N ARG A 116 -3.39 -16.42 9.91
CA ARG A 116 -4.27 -16.29 11.07
C ARG A 116 -3.58 -15.69 12.31
N SER A 117 -2.26 -15.53 12.31
CA SER A 117 -1.54 -14.88 13.41
C SER A 117 -1.70 -13.36 13.40
N VAL A 118 -1.92 -12.76 12.22
CA VAL A 118 -2.07 -11.31 12.03
C VAL A 118 -3.47 -10.91 11.58
N ALA A 119 -4.24 -11.83 11.02
CA ALA A 119 -5.58 -11.59 10.49
C ALA A 119 -6.68 -12.14 11.39
N ALA A 120 -7.83 -11.46 11.41
CA ALA A 120 -9.04 -11.91 12.10
C ALA A 120 -10.24 -11.83 11.17
N SER A 121 -11.33 -12.51 11.54
CA SER A 121 -12.60 -12.34 10.84
C SER A 121 -13.01 -10.87 10.85
N SER A 122 -13.36 -10.34 9.69
CA SER A 122 -13.78 -8.96 9.51
C SER A 122 -15.29 -8.88 9.26
N LYS A 123 -15.83 -7.67 9.17
CA LYS A 123 -17.27 -7.41 8.90
C LYS A 123 -17.79 -8.09 7.61
N ASN A 124 -16.90 -8.44 6.68
CA ASN A 124 -17.23 -9.13 5.44
C ASN A 124 -17.10 -10.67 5.54
N TYR A 125 -17.01 -11.24 6.75
CA TYR A 125 -16.79 -12.67 7.04
C TYR A 125 -15.52 -13.28 6.44
N ARG A 126 -14.60 -12.44 5.93
CA ARG A 126 -13.30 -12.85 5.41
C ARG A 126 -12.21 -12.54 6.42
N CYS A 127 -11.30 -13.48 6.62
CA CYS A 127 -10.11 -13.28 7.44
C CYS A 127 -9.19 -12.26 6.78
N SER A 128 -9.00 -11.12 7.44
CA SER A 128 -8.32 -9.96 6.87
C SER A 128 -7.47 -9.25 7.89
N THR A 129 -6.53 -8.44 7.39
CA THR A 129 -5.81 -7.43 8.16
C THR A 129 -6.41 -6.05 7.86
N ASN A 130 -6.59 -5.22 8.88
CA ASN A 130 -6.90 -3.80 8.75
C ASN A 130 -5.58 -3.05 8.60
N LEU A 131 -5.38 -2.43 7.43
CA LEU A 131 -4.26 -1.56 7.12
C LEU A 131 -4.77 -0.11 7.10
N GLN A 132 -4.18 0.73 7.93
CA GLN A 132 -4.48 2.16 7.95
C GLN A 132 -3.57 2.87 6.96
N VAL A 133 -4.13 3.68 6.08
CA VAL A 133 -3.38 4.36 5.01
C VAL A 133 -3.59 5.87 5.15
N VAL A 134 -2.48 6.60 5.20
CA VAL A 134 -2.46 8.07 5.21
C VAL A 134 -2.11 8.54 3.80
N ILE A 135 -2.98 9.37 3.21
CA ILE A 135 -2.80 9.91 1.87
C ILE A 135 -2.85 11.44 1.94
N ASP A 136 -1.95 12.10 1.22
CA ASP A 136 -2.02 13.55 1.03
C ASP A 136 -3.17 13.89 0.06
N ALA A 137 -4.11 14.70 0.51
CA ALA A 137 -5.35 15.00 -0.22
C ALA A 137 -5.10 15.73 -1.56
N ASN A 138 -4.02 16.48 -1.65
CA ASN A 138 -3.68 17.32 -2.80
C ASN A 138 -2.99 16.50 -3.90
N SER A 139 -1.92 15.79 -3.54
CA SER A 139 -1.08 15.01 -4.45
C SER A 139 -1.56 13.57 -4.67
N ARG A 140 -2.40 13.05 -3.77
CA ARG A 140 -2.86 11.64 -3.73
C ARG A 140 -1.73 10.63 -3.50
N LEU A 141 -0.58 11.11 -3.03
CA LEU A 141 0.54 10.26 -2.65
C LEU A 141 0.26 9.61 -1.30
N VAL A 142 0.60 8.34 -1.18
CA VAL A 142 0.60 7.62 0.11
C VAL A 142 1.77 8.14 0.94
N VAL A 143 1.44 8.63 2.12
CA VAL A 143 2.37 9.29 3.05
C VAL A 143 2.86 8.31 4.11
N ALA A 144 1.96 7.45 4.59
CA ALA A 144 2.29 6.41 5.56
C ALA A 144 1.28 5.27 5.48
N ILE A 145 1.73 4.11 5.94
CA ILE A 145 0.92 2.92 6.15
C ILE A 145 1.19 2.46 7.58
N GLY A 146 0.12 2.18 8.32
CA GLY A 146 0.19 1.68 9.67
C GLY A 146 0.55 0.21 9.73
N LEU A 147 0.98 -0.24 10.91
CA LEU A 147 1.14 -1.66 11.18
C LEU A 147 -0.18 -2.41 10.91
N PRO A 148 -0.12 -3.63 10.35
CA PRO A 148 -1.31 -4.41 10.09
C PRO A 148 -1.93 -4.85 11.41
N LEU A 149 -3.22 -4.60 11.56
CA LEU A 149 -3.99 -5.02 12.72
C LEU A 149 -5.01 -6.09 12.32
N PRO A 150 -5.54 -6.87 13.26
CA PRO A 150 -6.61 -7.82 12.96
C PRO A 150 -7.82 -7.12 12.32
N GLY A 151 -8.43 -7.72 11.29
CA GLY A 151 -9.52 -7.12 10.52
C GLY A 151 -10.81 -6.82 11.28
N SER A 152 -10.95 -7.31 12.51
CA SER A 152 -12.03 -6.95 13.44
C SER A 152 -11.78 -5.63 14.19
N ARG A 153 -10.55 -5.10 14.14
CA ARG A 153 -10.16 -3.89 14.85
C ARG A 153 -10.87 -2.68 14.26
N ASN A 154 -11.66 -2.00 15.09
CA ASN A 154 -12.35 -0.78 14.72
C ASN A 154 -11.37 0.33 14.33
N ASP A 155 -11.73 1.14 13.35
CA ASP A 155 -10.89 2.17 12.75
C ASP A 155 -10.44 3.23 13.77
N CYS A 156 -11.28 3.62 14.74
CA CYS A 156 -10.85 4.48 15.86
C CYS A 156 -9.63 3.93 16.60
N ARG A 157 -9.64 2.63 16.92
CA ARG A 157 -8.54 1.98 17.64
C ARG A 157 -7.37 1.74 16.70
N ALA A 158 -7.66 1.32 15.47
CA ALA A 158 -6.64 1.04 14.48
C ALA A 158 -5.80 2.28 14.15
N PHE A 159 -6.42 3.47 14.12
CA PHE A 159 -5.73 4.74 13.91
C PHE A 159 -4.55 4.94 14.88
N THR A 160 -4.77 4.70 16.17
CA THR A 160 -3.73 4.84 17.20
C THR A 160 -2.83 3.61 17.30
N GLU A 161 -3.42 2.40 17.34
CA GLU A 161 -2.68 1.14 17.53
C GLU A 161 -1.71 0.84 16.35
N SER A 162 -2.06 1.28 15.13
CA SER A 162 -1.20 1.08 13.95
C SER A 162 -0.06 2.11 13.84
N GLY A 163 -0.11 3.17 14.64
CA GLY A 163 0.88 4.25 14.70
C GLY A 163 0.75 5.35 13.63
N VAL A 164 -0.29 5.32 12.80
CA VAL A 164 -0.50 6.36 11.76
C VAL A 164 -0.89 7.72 12.36
N ASP A 165 -1.42 7.74 13.58
CA ASP A 165 -1.74 8.96 14.32
C ASP A 165 -0.53 9.90 14.41
N ARG A 166 0.66 9.34 14.62
CA ARG A 166 1.92 10.09 14.76
C ARG A 166 2.27 10.87 13.50
N VAL A 167 1.98 10.30 12.33
CA VAL A 167 2.25 10.93 11.03
C VAL A 167 1.25 12.06 10.75
N CYS A 168 0.04 11.94 11.29
CA CYS A 168 -1.01 12.94 11.10
C CYS A 168 -0.82 14.17 12.00
N ARG A 169 0.10 14.12 12.97
CA ARG A 169 0.37 15.26 13.87
C ARG A 169 0.89 16.46 13.09
N GLY A 170 0.26 17.61 13.30
CA GLY A 170 0.65 18.88 12.68
C GLY A 170 0.04 19.12 11.30
N ALA A 171 -0.93 18.32 10.85
CA ALA A 171 -1.72 18.59 9.64
C ALA A 171 -3.22 18.31 9.87
N PRO A 172 -4.13 19.15 9.32
CA PRO A 172 -5.54 18.81 9.26
C PRO A 172 -5.74 17.45 8.61
N THR A 173 -6.47 16.56 9.27
CA THR A 173 -6.63 15.18 8.83
C THR A 173 -8.12 14.82 8.79
N ILE A 174 -8.56 14.37 7.61
CA ILE A 174 -9.94 13.99 7.30
C ILE A 174 -10.08 12.47 7.40
N ALA A 175 -11.18 11.99 7.96
CA ALA A 175 -11.50 10.56 8.02
C ALA A 175 -13.01 10.31 7.88
N ASP A 176 -13.45 9.07 7.67
CA ASP A 176 -14.88 8.76 7.77
C ASP A 176 -15.38 8.80 9.23
N GLY A 177 -16.70 8.72 9.39
CA GLY A 177 -17.30 8.69 10.71
C GLY A 177 -17.04 7.41 11.51
N GLY A 178 -16.32 6.42 10.97
CA GLY A 178 -15.80 5.28 11.71
C GLY A 178 -14.64 5.63 12.64
N TYR A 179 -14.08 6.85 12.52
CA TYR A 179 -12.99 7.39 13.35
C TYR A 179 -13.48 8.30 14.49
N GLN A 180 -14.68 8.06 15.01
CA GLN A 180 -15.23 8.86 16.10
C GLN A 180 -14.34 8.88 17.35
N GLY A 181 -14.15 10.06 17.94
CA GLY A 181 -13.36 10.23 19.16
C GLY A 181 -11.83 10.30 18.96
N THR A 182 -11.36 10.36 17.71
CA THR A 182 -9.92 10.47 17.37
C THR A 182 -9.41 11.90 17.21
N GLY A 183 -10.31 12.90 17.25
CA GLY A 183 -9.97 14.30 16.96
C GLY A 183 -9.82 14.63 15.46
N LEU A 184 -10.05 13.65 14.58
CA LEU A 184 -10.02 13.84 13.13
C LEU A 184 -11.27 14.57 12.61
N LEU A 185 -11.14 15.21 11.45
CA LEU A 185 -12.24 15.87 10.75
C LEU A 185 -13.14 14.79 10.10
N ILE A 186 -14.22 14.46 10.78
CA ILE A 186 -15.22 13.47 10.36
C ILE A 186 -16.51 14.15 9.90
N PRO A 187 -17.33 13.53 9.04
CA PRO A 187 -18.56 14.16 8.58
C PRO A 187 -19.58 14.27 9.72
N HIS A 188 -20.39 15.32 9.68
CA HIS A 188 -21.51 15.51 10.60
C HIS A 188 -22.49 14.34 10.49
N ARG A 189 -22.92 13.83 11.64
CA ARG A 189 -23.94 12.79 11.75
C ARG A 189 -25.13 13.33 12.51
N ARG A 190 -26.31 12.81 12.17
CA ARG A 190 -27.55 13.11 12.90
C ARG A 190 -27.41 12.60 14.33
N ARG A 191 -27.79 13.44 15.30
CA ARG A 191 -27.87 13.06 16.71
C ARG A 191 -29.18 12.30 16.98
N ARG A 192 -29.25 11.59 18.10
CA ARG A 192 -30.48 10.91 18.53
C ARG A 192 -31.60 11.95 18.66
N GLY A 193 -32.73 11.74 17.98
CA GLY A 193 -33.86 12.67 17.94
C GLY A 193 -33.77 13.75 16.86
N GLN A 194 -32.70 13.80 16.05
CA GLN A 194 -32.55 14.76 14.96
C GLN A 194 -32.99 14.14 13.62
N THR A 195 -33.95 14.77 12.95
CA THR A 195 -34.49 14.32 11.65
C THR A 195 -33.61 14.73 10.47
N HIS A 196 -33.12 15.97 10.46
CA HIS A 196 -32.31 16.54 9.37
C HIS A 196 -31.03 17.23 9.89
N LEU A 197 -29.98 17.21 9.08
CA LEU A 197 -28.80 18.05 9.31
C LEU A 197 -29.14 19.49 8.91
N SER A 198 -28.47 20.48 9.50
CA SER A 198 -28.64 21.85 9.04
C SER A 198 -28.07 22.02 7.62
N PRO A 199 -28.55 22.98 6.82
CA PRO A 199 -28.01 23.25 5.49
C PRO A 199 -26.49 23.49 5.50
N HIS A 200 -25.98 24.10 6.56
CA HIS A 200 -24.54 24.31 6.77
C HIS A 200 -23.79 22.98 6.97
N GLN A 201 -24.29 22.09 7.84
CA GLN A 201 -23.71 20.75 8.05
C GLN A 201 -23.74 19.91 6.78
N GLU A 202 -24.79 20.03 5.96
CA GLU A 202 -24.88 19.34 4.67
C GLU A 202 -23.85 19.87 3.67
N ALA A 203 -23.63 21.18 3.62
CA ALA A 203 -22.61 21.80 2.79
C ALA A 203 -21.19 21.35 3.18
N GLU A 204 -20.87 21.32 4.49
CA GLU A 204 -19.59 20.81 4.99
C GLU A 204 -19.42 19.32 4.68
N ASN A 205 -20.47 18.50 4.83
CA ASN A 205 -20.45 17.09 4.45
C ASN A 205 -20.28 16.90 2.93
N ALA A 206 -20.74 17.83 2.10
CA ALA A 206 -20.50 17.78 0.66
C ALA A 206 -19.02 18.03 0.32
N ILE A 207 -18.37 18.98 1.00
CA ILE A 207 -16.92 19.22 0.87
C ILE A 207 -16.14 17.98 1.33
N HIS A 208 -16.51 17.42 2.48
CA HIS A 208 -15.90 16.21 3.04
C HIS A 208 -15.98 15.03 2.06
N ARG A 209 -17.17 14.78 1.48
CA ARG A 209 -17.38 13.73 0.47
C ARG A 209 -16.51 13.93 -0.78
N ARG A 210 -16.39 15.17 -1.28
CA ARG A 210 -15.53 15.48 -2.44
C ARG A 210 -14.06 15.20 -2.15
N ALA A 211 -13.59 15.55 -0.95
CA ALA A 211 -12.22 15.26 -0.52
C ALA A 211 -11.97 13.74 -0.43
N ARG A 212 -12.89 12.99 0.19
CA ARG A 212 -12.82 11.53 0.30
C ARG A 212 -12.85 10.79 -1.04
N ALA A 213 -13.71 11.21 -1.97
CA ALA A 213 -13.82 10.57 -3.28
C ALA A 213 -12.47 10.50 -4.03
N ARG A 214 -11.64 11.56 -3.90
CA ARG A 214 -10.29 11.58 -4.50
C ARG A 214 -9.37 10.50 -3.93
N VAL A 215 -9.51 10.19 -2.64
CA VAL A 215 -8.69 9.20 -1.93
C VAL A 215 -9.21 7.79 -2.10
N GLU A 216 -10.52 7.60 -2.17
CA GLU A 216 -11.13 6.32 -2.52
C GLU A 216 -10.62 5.81 -3.88
N HIS A 217 -10.39 6.70 -4.85
CA HIS A 217 -9.74 6.36 -6.10
C HIS A 217 -8.26 5.96 -5.96
N ALA A 218 -7.52 6.52 -4.99
CA ALA A 218 -6.14 6.12 -4.71
C ALA A 218 -6.11 4.73 -4.04
N LEU A 219 -6.96 4.50 -3.04
CA LEU A 219 -7.10 3.19 -2.38
C LEU A 219 -7.57 2.11 -3.35
N SER A 220 -8.48 2.44 -4.27
CA SER A 220 -8.91 1.53 -5.33
C SER A 220 -7.74 1.11 -6.23
N ARG A 221 -6.87 2.05 -6.62
CA ARG A 221 -5.64 1.75 -7.37
C ARG A 221 -4.68 0.85 -6.59
N LEU A 222 -4.51 1.08 -5.29
CA LEU A 222 -3.72 0.18 -4.43
C LEU A 222 -4.35 -1.23 -4.41
N LYS A 223 -5.67 -1.35 -4.35
CA LYS A 223 -6.40 -2.63 -4.40
C LYS A 223 -6.42 -3.31 -5.77
N HIS A 224 -5.90 -2.67 -6.83
CA HIS A 224 -5.67 -3.35 -8.12
C HIS A 224 -4.49 -4.32 -8.06
N TRP A 225 -3.63 -4.22 -7.04
CA TRP A 225 -2.56 -5.17 -6.78
C TRP A 225 -3.15 -6.45 -6.16
N LYS A 226 -3.13 -7.54 -6.93
CA LYS A 226 -3.88 -8.77 -6.58
C LYS A 226 -3.42 -9.40 -5.27
N ILE A 227 -2.17 -9.17 -4.83
CA ILE A 227 -1.69 -9.66 -3.54
C ILE A 227 -2.50 -9.13 -2.36
N LEU A 228 -3.07 -7.93 -2.47
CA LEU A 228 -3.91 -7.34 -1.41
C LEU A 228 -5.34 -7.88 -1.39
N ARG A 229 -5.75 -8.66 -2.39
CA ARG A 229 -7.09 -9.29 -2.45
C ARG A 229 -7.15 -10.67 -1.82
N ASP A 230 -5.99 -11.33 -1.68
CA ASP A 230 -5.82 -12.64 -1.06
C ASP A 230 -4.32 -12.82 -0.71
N CYS A 231 -3.89 -12.16 0.36
CA CYS A 231 -2.49 -12.11 0.74
C CYS A 231 -2.02 -13.45 1.32
N ARG A 232 -1.01 -14.01 0.67
CA ARG A 232 -0.38 -15.29 1.04
C ARG A 232 0.86 -15.14 1.92
N LEU A 233 1.33 -13.90 2.07
CA LEU A 233 2.50 -13.59 2.88
C LEU A 233 2.16 -13.70 4.37
N LYS A 234 3.14 -14.15 5.16
CA LYS A 234 3.02 -14.33 6.60
C LYS A 234 3.68 -13.20 7.38
N GLY A 235 3.28 -13.04 8.64
CA GLY A 235 3.77 -12.02 9.56
C GLY A 235 3.72 -10.62 8.95
N ASN A 236 4.88 -9.95 8.95
CA ASN A 236 5.02 -8.59 8.41
C ASN A 236 4.92 -8.51 6.87
N GLY A 237 4.80 -9.64 6.16
CA GLY A 237 4.83 -9.64 4.69
C GLY A 237 3.69 -8.85 4.05
N VAL A 238 2.48 -8.85 4.63
CA VAL A 238 1.36 -8.01 4.13
C VAL A 238 1.70 -6.51 4.24
N HIS A 239 2.37 -6.12 5.33
CA HIS A 239 2.78 -4.74 5.55
C HIS A 239 3.87 -4.34 4.56
N GLN A 240 4.89 -5.19 4.38
CA GLN A 240 5.96 -4.96 3.41
C GLN A 240 5.44 -4.85 1.98
N ALA A 241 4.50 -5.73 1.58
CA ALA A 241 3.85 -5.64 0.28
C ALA A 241 3.08 -4.31 0.13
N MET A 242 2.31 -3.90 1.15
CA MET A 242 1.56 -2.64 1.10
C MET A 242 2.51 -1.43 1.02
N LEU A 243 3.60 -1.41 1.77
CA LEU A 243 4.63 -0.37 1.73
C LEU A 243 5.31 -0.30 0.35
N GLY A 244 5.62 -1.44 -0.27
CA GLY A 244 6.19 -1.51 -1.61
C GLY A 244 5.20 -1.08 -2.70
N ILE A 245 3.94 -1.51 -2.61
CA ILE A 245 2.86 -1.11 -3.52
C ILE A 245 2.61 0.39 -3.44
N ALA A 246 2.64 0.99 -2.25
CA ALA A 246 2.54 2.43 -2.08
C ALA A 246 3.70 3.18 -2.75
N ARG A 247 4.92 2.62 -2.76
CA ARG A 247 6.06 3.19 -3.48
C ARG A 247 5.80 3.21 -4.98
N LEU A 248 5.33 2.08 -5.53
CA LEU A 248 4.98 1.94 -6.94
C LEU A 248 3.87 2.93 -7.33
N HIS A 249 2.81 3.02 -6.53
CA HIS A 249 1.73 4.00 -6.72
C HIS A 249 2.24 5.44 -6.71
N ASN A 250 3.09 5.80 -5.76
CA ASN A 250 3.65 7.15 -5.68
C ASN A 250 4.55 7.48 -6.88
N LEU A 251 5.33 6.51 -7.37
CA LEU A 251 6.15 6.69 -8.57
C LEU A 251 5.28 6.85 -9.81
N ALA A 252 4.20 6.07 -9.96
CA ALA A 252 3.28 6.20 -11.09
C ALA A 252 2.62 7.59 -11.16
N LEU A 253 2.39 8.24 -10.01
CA LEU A 253 1.80 9.58 -9.93
C LEU A 253 2.82 10.73 -10.06
N THR A 254 4.11 10.45 -9.89
CA THR A 254 5.17 11.45 -10.01
C THR A 254 5.79 11.36 -11.40
N ARG A 255 5.61 12.42 -12.18
CA ARG A 255 6.26 12.59 -13.50
C ARG A 255 7.75 12.87 -13.31
#